data_AF-A0A7W6MLJ5-F1
#
_entry.id   AF-A0A7W6MLJ5-F1
#
_cell.length_a   1.000
_cell.length_b   1.000
_cell.length_c   1.000
_cell.angle_alpha   90.00
_cell.angle_beta   90.00
_cell.angle_gamma   90.00
#
_symmetry.space_group_name_H-M   'P 1'
#
loop_
_entity.id
_entity.type
_entity.pdbx_description
1 polymer ?
#
loop_
_entity_poly.entity_id
_entity_poly.type
_entity_poly.pdbx_seq_one_letter_code
_entity_poly.pdbx_strand_id
1 'polypeptide(L)'
;MSHENHPVHAEITGPVVMIGFGSIGRGTLPLIERHFRFDKSRMTVIDPRDTDRHLLDERGIRFVQEAVTRANYEDLLKPLLTEGQGQGFLVNLSVDTGSVDLMRMCRELGVLYIDTVVEPWLGFYFDENMSNAERTNYALRETLRKEKRKNPGGTTAVSTCGANPGMVSWFVKQALVDIARDTGLDFEEPSADDREGWAKLMKKVGVKGIHIAERDTQVAARPKPMNVFWNTWSVEGFLSEGMQPAELGWGTHEKWMPKNAKEHKKGCQAAIYLEQPGANTRVRSWCPTPGAQYGFLVTHNESISIADFFTHRNKEDEVTYRPTCHYAYHPANDAVLSLHELFGAAGKIQPEHHVLDENELVEGIDELGVLLYGHEKNAYWYGSQLSLEETRRIAPYQNATGLQVTSAVLAGMVWALENPEAGIVEADEMDYRRCLEIQRPYLGPVKGYYTDWTPLTDRPGLFPEDLDEKDPWQFRNILVR
;
A
#
# COMPACT_ATOMS: atom_id res chain seq x y z
N MET A 1 -26.35 -12.91 -13.42
CA MET A 1 -25.74 -12.71 -12.09
C MET A 1 -26.87 -12.56 -11.09
N SER A 2 -26.85 -13.34 -10.01
CA SER A 2 -27.85 -13.30 -8.94
C SER A 2 -28.07 -11.86 -8.46
N HIS A 3 -29.33 -11.53 -8.16
CA HIS A 3 -29.71 -10.29 -7.50
C HIS A 3 -29.22 -10.31 -6.04
N GLU A 4 -27.90 -10.27 -5.83
CA GLU A 4 -27.36 -9.97 -4.50
C GLU A 4 -27.54 -8.46 -4.25
N ASN A 5 -28.38 -8.13 -3.27
CA ASN A 5 -28.53 -6.75 -2.81
C ASN A 5 -27.25 -6.36 -2.04
N HIS A 6 -26.32 -5.70 -2.72
CA HIS A 6 -25.18 -5.05 -2.07
C HIS A 6 -25.64 -3.76 -1.37
N PRO A 7 -25.09 -3.43 -0.19
CA PRO A 7 -25.40 -2.18 0.50
C PRO A 7 -24.88 -0.97 -0.28
N VAL A 8 -25.70 0.07 -0.42
CA VAL A 8 -25.22 1.40 -0.80
C VAL A 8 -24.77 2.11 0.46
N HIS A 9 -23.50 2.47 0.54
CA HIS A 9 -22.87 3.02 1.75
C HIS A 9 -23.04 4.54 1.87
N ALA A 10 -22.98 5.27 0.75
CA ALA A 10 -23.10 6.73 0.74
C ALA A 10 -23.59 7.28 -0.60
N GLU A 11 -23.85 8.58 -0.64
CA GLU A 11 -24.21 9.33 -1.85
C GLU A 11 -23.10 10.35 -2.19
N ILE A 12 -22.63 10.34 -3.43
CA ILE A 12 -21.72 11.36 -3.96
C ILE A 12 -22.57 12.40 -4.70
N THR A 13 -22.60 13.62 -4.17
CA THR A 13 -23.51 14.67 -4.63
C THR A 13 -22.95 15.48 -5.80
N GLY A 14 -21.63 15.53 -5.96
CA GLY A 14 -20.93 16.21 -7.07
C GLY A 14 -20.38 15.26 -8.14
N PRO A 15 -19.48 15.75 -9.00
CA PRO A 15 -18.77 14.95 -10.00
C PRO A 15 -17.90 13.85 -9.39
N VAL A 16 -17.76 12.74 -10.10
CA VAL A 16 -16.75 11.70 -9.82
C VAL A 16 -15.73 11.73 -10.94
N VAL A 17 -14.51 12.13 -10.65
CA VAL A 17 -13.43 12.15 -11.63
C VAL A 17 -12.41 11.08 -11.26
N MET A 18 -12.15 10.13 -12.15
CA MET A 18 -11.13 9.09 -11.98
C MET A 18 -9.95 9.38 -12.90
N ILE A 19 -8.74 9.44 -12.36
CA ILE A 19 -7.50 9.53 -13.15
C ILE A 19 -6.85 8.15 -13.14
N GLY A 20 -6.54 7.62 -14.32
CA GLY A 20 -6.01 6.28 -14.51
C GLY A 20 -7.12 5.23 -14.65
N PHE A 21 -7.06 4.45 -15.73
CA PHE A 21 -7.98 3.36 -16.03
C PHE A 21 -7.25 2.05 -16.36
N GLY A 22 -6.11 1.83 -15.69
CA GLY A 22 -5.39 0.55 -15.66
C GLY A 22 -6.09 -0.51 -14.78
N SER A 23 -5.33 -1.49 -14.28
CA SER A 23 -5.89 -2.61 -13.49
C SER A 23 -6.77 -2.17 -12.32
N ILE A 24 -6.31 -1.18 -11.54
CA ILE A 24 -7.02 -0.69 -10.35
C ILE A 24 -8.23 0.18 -10.73
N GLY A 25 -8.12 1.03 -11.76
CA GLY A 25 -9.24 1.84 -12.25
C GLY A 25 -10.40 0.97 -12.75
N ARG A 26 -10.08 -0.06 -13.57
CA ARG A 26 -11.05 -1.04 -14.08
C ARG A 26 -11.74 -1.81 -12.95
N GLY A 27 -11.00 -2.21 -11.93
CA GLY A 27 -11.54 -2.92 -10.78
C GLY A 27 -12.31 -2.05 -9.77
N THR A 28 -11.98 -0.76 -9.68
CA THR A 28 -12.65 0.19 -8.76
C THR A 28 -13.99 0.67 -9.31
N LEU A 29 -14.09 0.91 -10.62
CA LEU A 29 -15.33 1.33 -11.29
C LEU A 29 -16.57 0.51 -10.88
N PRO A 30 -16.58 -0.84 -10.99
CA PRO A 30 -17.76 -1.63 -10.62
C PRO A 30 -18.07 -1.57 -9.11
N LEU A 31 -17.08 -1.33 -8.24
CA LEU A 31 -17.32 -1.14 -6.80
C LEU A 31 -17.96 0.21 -6.52
N ILE A 32 -17.55 1.27 -7.22
CA ILE A 32 -18.18 2.59 -7.12
C ILE A 32 -19.65 2.51 -7.56
N GLU A 33 -19.92 1.91 -8.74
CA GLU A 33 -21.28 1.72 -9.26
C GLU A 33 -22.17 0.89 -8.34
N ARG A 34 -21.58 -0.06 -7.60
CA ARG A 34 -22.29 -0.96 -6.70
C ARG A 34 -22.65 -0.30 -5.37
N HIS A 35 -21.78 0.55 -4.83
CA HIS A 35 -21.84 0.98 -3.42
C HIS A 35 -22.15 2.45 -3.19
N PHE A 36 -22.14 3.29 -4.23
CA PHE A 36 -22.49 4.69 -4.11
C PHE A 36 -23.72 5.03 -4.96
N ARG A 37 -24.57 5.91 -4.43
CA ARG A 37 -25.51 6.67 -5.26
C ARG A 37 -24.76 7.86 -5.83
N PHE A 38 -24.75 8.01 -7.14
CA PHE A 38 -24.21 9.17 -7.83
C PHE A 38 -24.83 9.30 -9.21
N ASP A 39 -24.70 10.49 -9.78
CA ASP A 39 -25.13 10.76 -11.14
C ASP A 39 -24.04 10.29 -12.13
N LYS A 40 -24.28 9.15 -12.79
CA LYS A 40 -23.33 8.58 -13.76
C LYS A 40 -22.97 9.53 -14.91
N SER A 41 -23.87 10.47 -15.27
CA SER A 41 -23.59 11.46 -16.31
C SER A 41 -22.51 12.47 -15.93
N ARG A 42 -22.20 12.56 -14.63
CA ARG A 42 -21.14 13.39 -14.05
C ARG A 42 -19.92 12.56 -13.59
N MET A 43 -19.82 11.32 -14.06
CA MET A 43 -18.59 10.54 -13.94
C MET A 43 -17.70 10.75 -15.16
N THR A 44 -16.43 11.09 -14.93
CA THR A 44 -15.42 11.22 -15.98
C THR A 44 -14.19 10.39 -15.63
N VAL A 45 -13.68 9.64 -16.60
CA VAL A 45 -12.40 8.91 -16.50
C VAL A 45 -11.39 9.56 -17.42
N ILE A 46 -10.16 9.75 -16.94
CA ILE A 46 -9.05 10.37 -17.67
C ILE A 46 -7.89 9.39 -17.73
N ASP A 47 -7.50 8.97 -18.93
CA ASP A 47 -6.31 8.13 -19.15
C ASP A 47 -5.75 8.39 -20.57
N PRO A 48 -4.43 8.46 -20.77
CA PRO A 48 -3.86 8.60 -22.13
C PRO A 48 -4.09 7.36 -23.02
N ARG A 49 -4.30 6.18 -22.44
CA ARG A 49 -4.53 4.90 -23.12
C ARG A 49 -6.03 4.59 -23.17
N ASP A 50 -6.54 4.22 -24.34
CA ASP A 50 -7.96 3.88 -24.56
C ASP A 50 -8.23 2.36 -24.62
N THR A 51 -7.25 1.53 -24.24
CA THR A 51 -7.30 0.06 -24.32
C THR A 51 -8.60 -0.53 -23.78
N ASP A 52 -9.05 -0.05 -22.61
CA ASP A 52 -10.24 -0.54 -21.92
C ASP A 52 -11.43 0.43 -21.98
N ARG A 53 -11.37 1.44 -22.86
CA ARG A 53 -12.43 2.47 -23.01
C ARG A 53 -13.81 1.87 -23.26
N HIS A 54 -13.89 0.72 -23.93
CA HIS A 54 -15.15 0.03 -24.19
C HIS A 54 -15.97 -0.23 -22.91
N LEU A 55 -15.31 -0.48 -21.77
CA LEU A 55 -15.98 -0.64 -20.47
C LEU A 55 -16.72 0.64 -20.03
N LEU A 56 -16.23 1.81 -20.44
CA LEU A 56 -16.84 3.11 -20.13
C LEU A 56 -17.96 3.45 -21.12
N ASP A 57 -17.72 3.20 -22.41
CA ASP A 57 -18.68 3.48 -23.48
C ASP A 57 -20.00 2.68 -23.27
N GLU A 58 -19.91 1.42 -22.86
CA GLU A 58 -21.07 0.57 -22.51
C GLU A 58 -21.93 1.15 -21.38
N ARG A 59 -21.34 1.98 -20.51
CA ARG A 59 -22.00 2.63 -19.36
C ARG A 59 -22.43 4.06 -19.66
N GLY A 60 -22.03 4.61 -20.81
CA GLY A 60 -22.19 6.03 -21.13
C GLY A 60 -21.37 6.95 -20.22
N ILE A 61 -20.25 6.48 -19.67
CA ILE A 61 -19.35 7.27 -18.83
C ILE A 61 -18.40 8.08 -19.72
N ARG A 62 -18.17 9.35 -19.38
CA ARG A 62 -17.29 10.24 -20.16
C ARG A 62 -15.84 9.76 -20.04
N PHE A 63 -15.15 9.62 -21.16
CA PHE A 63 -13.71 9.34 -21.21
C PHE A 63 -12.95 10.50 -21.85
N VAL A 64 -11.90 10.95 -21.18
CA VAL A 64 -10.97 11.97 -21.69
C VAL A 64 -9.62 11.32 -21.94
N GLN A 65 -9.27 11.18 -23.22
CA GLN A 65 -8.01 10.55 -23.61
C GLN A 65 -6.85 11.55 -23.53
N GLU A 66 -6.37 11.83 -22.32
CA GLU A 66 -5.31 12.79 -22.08
C GLU A 66 -4.42 12.35 -20.91
N ALA A 67 -3.13 12.64 -20.99
CA ALA A 67 -2.23 12.50 -19.86
C ALA A 67 -2.37 13.73 -18.93
N VAL A 68 -2.59 13.49 -17.65
CA VAL A 68 -2.54 14.57 -16.64
C VAL A 68 -1.07 14.89 -16.37
N THR A 69 -0.69 16.15 -16.55
CA THR A 69 0.68 16.64 -16.42
C THR A 69 0.73 17.89 -15.55
N ARG A 70 1.93 18.22 -15.05
CA ARG A 70 2.16 19.47 -14.31
C ARG A 70 1.69 20.72 -15.07
N ALA A 71 1.70 20.69 -16.41
CA ALA A 71 1.37 21.84 -17.23
C ALA A 71 -0.14 22.02 -17.49
N ASN A 72 -0.94 20.95 -17.45
CA ASN A 72 -2.37 21.00 -17.82
C ASN A 72 -3.33 20.63 -16.68
N TYR A 73 -2.86 20.07 -15.55
CA TYR A 73 -3.78 19.46 -14.57
C TYR A 73 -4.84 20.44 -14.03
N GLU A 74 -4.51 21.71 -13.81
CA GLU A 74 -5.48 22.70 -13.33
C GLU A 74 -6.56 23.00 -14.37
N ASP A 75 -6.14 23.31 -15.61
CA ASP A 75 -7.05 23.65 -16.71
C ASP A 75 -7.93 22.45 -17.10
N LEU A 76 -7.39 21.24 -17.03
CA LEU A 76 -8.08 20.00 -17.36
C LEU A 76 -9.07 19.59 -16.26
N LEU A 77 -8.63 19.57 -15.00
CA LEU A 77 -9.41 18.96 -13.92
C LEU A 77 -10.42 19.92 -13.29
N LYS A 78 -10.11 21.21 -13.18
CA LYS A 78 -10.98 22.17 -12.49
C LYS A 78 -12.40 22.22 -13.09
N PRO A 79 -12.60 22.31 -14.42
CA PRO A 79 -13.94 22.31 -14.99
C PRO A 79 -14.72 21.02 -14.70
N LEU A 80 -14.04 19.87 -14.74
CA LEU A 80 -14.65 18.55 -14.48
C LEU A 80 -15.05 18.38 -13.01
N LEU A 81 -14.17 18.80 -12.10
CA LEU A 81 -14.39 18.68 -10.66
C LEU A 81 -15.44 19.63 -10.11
N THR A 82 -15.68 20.76 -10.79
CA THR A 82 -16.69 21.75 -10.39
C THR A 82 -17.97 21.68 -11.25
N GLU A 83 -18.16 20.62 -12.04
CA GLU A 83 -19.34 20.46 -12.90
C GLU A 83 -20.62 20.27 -12.06
N GLY A 84 -21.56 21.21 -12.17
CA GLY A 84 -22.86 21.13 -11.50
C GLY A 84 -22.83 21.62 -10.05
N GLN A 85 -23.47 20.87 -9.15
CA GLN A 85 -23.61 21.19 -7.72
C GLN A 85 -23.19 19.99 -6.87
N GLY A 86 -22.96 20.22 -5.57
CA GLY A 86 -22.55 19.18 -4.62
C GLY A 86 -21.03 19.05 -4.49
N GLN A 87 -20.59 18.16 -3.62
CA GLN A 87 -19.18 17.91 -3.37
C GLN A 87 -18.65 16.84 -4.32
N GLY A 88 -17.66 17.20 -5.13
CA GLY A 88 -16.99 16.27 -6.04
C GLY A 88 -16.05 15.30 -5.31
N PHE A 89 -15.65 14.25 -6.00
CA PHE A 89 -14.66 13.27 -5.54
C PHE A 89 -13.66 12.96 -6.67
N LEU A 90 -12.38 13.27 -6.45
CA LEU A 90 -11.28 12.83 -7.30
C LEU A 90 -10.73 11.48 -6.80
N VAL A 91 -10.79 10.46 -7.65
CA VAL A 91 -10.26 9.12 -7.40
C VAL A 91 -9.01 8.93 -8.26
N ASN A 92 -7.84 9.10 -7.66
CA ASN A 92 -6.56 9.07 -8.36
C ASN A 92 -5.93 7.67 -8.29
N LEU A 93 -5.93 6.97 -9.43
CA LEU A 93 -5.42 5.59 -9.61
C LEU A 93 -4.42 5.53 -10.78
N SER A 94 -3.69 6.62 -11.02
CA SER A 94 -2.70 6.75 -12.08
C SER A 94 -1.25 6.64 -11.59
N VAL A 95 -0.35 6.52 -12.57
CA VAL A 95 1.10 6.74 -12.44
C VAL A 95 1.45 8.10 -13.03
N ASP A 96 2.68 8.58 -12.80
CA ASP A 96 3.25 9.79 -13.44
C ASP A 96 2.58 11.13 -13.10
N THR A 97 1.64 11.13 -12.15
CA THR A 97 0.85 12.30 -11.73
C THR A 97 1.23 12.74 -10.32
N GLY A 98 1.50 14.03 -10.10
CA GLY A 98 1.92 14.54 -8.80
C GLY A 98 0.81 14.55 -7.74
N SER A 99 0.73 13.50 -6.91
CA SER A 99 -0.34 13.32 -5.90
C SER A 99 -0.54 14.53 -5.00
N VAL A 100 0.54 15.14 -4.50
CA VAL A 100 0.46 16.29 -3.57
C VAL A 100 -0.14 17.53 -4.23
N ASP A 101 0.14 17.77 -5.51
CA ASP A 101 -0.41 18.92 -6.24
C ASP A 101 -1.90 18.68 -6.59
N LEU A 102 -2.25 17.47 -7.02
CA LEU A 102 -3.64 17.09 -7.27
C LEU A 102 -4.50 17.18 -6.00
N MET A 103 -3.99 16.64 -4.89
CA MET A 103 -4.62 16.72 -3.58
C MET A 103 -4.82 18.17 -3.12
N ARG A 104 -3.79 19.02 -3.25
CA ARG A 104 -3.88 20.45 -2.89
C ARG A 104 -5.00 21.12 -3.66
N MET A 105 -5.02 20.95 -4.98
CA MET A 105 -6.06 21.55 -5.85
C MET A 105 -7.46 21.05 -5.47
N CYS A 106 -7.65 19.75 -5.21
CA CYS A 106 -8.95 19.21 -4.79
C CYS A 106 -9.42 19.87 -3.49
N ARG A 107 -8.53 20.00 -2.51
CA ARG A 107 -8.84 20.64 -1.23
C ARG A 107 -9.18 22.12 -1.37
N GLU A 108 -8.49 22.85 -2.24
CA GLU A 108 -8.81 24.26 -2.55
C GLU A 108 -10.19 24.42 -3.23
N LEU A 109 -10.63 23.41 -3.97
CA LEU A 109 -11.94 23.37 -4.63
C LEU A 109 -13.06 22.79 -3.75
N GLY A 110 -12.76 22.29 -2.56
CA GLY A 110 -13.73 21.62 -1.70
C GLY A 110 -14.12 20.21 -2.18
N VAL A 111 -13.26 19.57 -2.97
CA VAL A 111 -13.44 18.25 -3.58
C VAL A 111 -12.70 17.19 -2.74
N LEU A 112 -13.36 16.06 -2.46
CA LEU A 112 -12.74 14.92 -1.78
C LEU A 112 -11.68 14.27 -2.67
N TYR A 113 -10.65 13.71 -2.06
CA TYR A 113 -9.54 13.08 -2.78
C TYR A 113 -9.18 11.73 -2.18
N ILE A 114 -8.85 10.76 -3.02
CA ILE A 114 -8.19 9.51 -2.62
C ILE A 114 -7.14 9.10 -3.64
N ASP A 115 -6.00 8.60 -3.17
CA ASP A 115 -5.01 7.87 -3.97
C ASP A 115 -4.50 6.62 -3.26
N THR A 116 -3.71 5.81 -3.97
CA THR A 116 -3.05 4.61 -3.42
C THR A 116 -1.53 4.79 -3.27
N VAL A 117 -0.97 5.92 -3.68
CA VAL A 117 0.47 6.19 -3.71
C VAL A 117 0.75 7.69 -3.66
N VAL A 118 1.88 8.09 -3.03
CA VAL A 118 2.42 9.44 -3.17
C VAL A 118 3.28 9.50 -4.44
N GLU A 119 2.61 9.64 -5.57
CA GLU A 119 3.23 9.62 -6.90
C GLU A 119 3.84 11.00 -7.22
N PRO A 120 5.07 11.04 -7.76
CA PRO A 120 5.64 12.26 -8.31
C PRO A 120 5.16 12.50 -9.76
N TRP A 121 5.39 13.72 -10.25
CA TRP A 121 5.27 13.97 -11.69
C TRP A 121 6.30 13.17 -12.50
N LEU A 122 5.91 12.75 -13.72
CA LEU A 122 6.78 12.08 -14.69
C LEU A 122 8.20 12.65 -14.73
N GLY A 123 9.18 11.75 -14.76
CA GLY A 123 10.61 12.06 -14.85
C GLY A 123 11.36 12.02 -13.52
N PHE A 124 10.67 11.96 -12.38
CA PHE A 124 11.29 11.91 -11.05
C PHE A 124 12.10 10.63 -10.80
N TYR A 125 11.51 9.44 -11.05
CA TYR A 125 12.11 8.16 -10.65
C TYR A 125 13.45 7.86 -11.33
N PHE A 126 13.66 8.40 -12.53
CA PHE A 126 14.85 8.16 -13.34
C PHE A 126 15.71 9.41 -13.55
N ASP A 127 15.51 10.48 -12.76
CA ASP A 127 16.38 11.66 -12.82
C ASP A 127 17.77 11.33 -12.27
N GLU A 128 18.74 11.14 -13.17
CA GLU A 128 20.13 10.80 -12.86
C GLU A 128 20.84 11.79 -11.92
N ASN A 129 20.32 13.01 -11.79
CA ASN A 129 20.92 14.05 -10.93
C ASN A 129 20.44 13.99 -9.47
N MET A 130 19.40 13.21 -9.19
CA MET A 130 18.89 13.03 -7.83
C MET A 130 19.75 12.09 -7.01
N SER A 131 19.94 12.42 -5.73
CA SER A 131 20.54 11.49 -4.77
C SER A 131 19.56 10.36 -4.40
N ASN A 132 20.08 9.21 -3.96
CA ASN A 132 19.24 8.11 -3.46
C ASN A 132 18.30 8.57 -2.34
N ALA A 133 18.74 9.48 -1.46
CA ALA A 133 17.92 9.99 -0.36
C ALA A 133 16.70 10.80 -0.85
N GLU A 134 16.79 11.45 -2.00
CA GLU A 134 15.70 12.24 -2.59
C GLU A 134 14.71 11.37 -3.36
N ARG A 135 15.15 10.21 -3.84
CA ARG A 135 14.30 9.25 -4.55
C ARG A 135 13.51 8.32 -3.62
N THR A 136 13.63 8.44 -2.30
CA THR A 136 12.95 7.50 -1.40
C THR A 136 11.46 7.82 -1.19
N ASN A 137 10.65 6.83 -0.78
CA ASN A 137 9.27 7.08 -0.39
C ASN A 137 9.20 7.92 0.89
N TYR A 138 10.20 7.88 1.77
CA TYR A 138 10.30 8.84 2.86
C TYR A 138 10.33 10.29 2.36
N ALA A 139 11.14 10.58 1.34
CA ALA A 139 11.25 11.93 0.78
C ALA A 139 9.92 12.37 0.13
N LEU A 140 9.28 11.49 -0.62
CA LEU A 140 7.94 11.70 -1.20
C LEU A 140 6.89 11.95 -0.10
N ARG A 141 6.82 11.09 0.91
CA ARG A 141 5.91 11.23 2.07
C ARG A 141 6.15 12.55 2.83
N GLU A 142 7.39 12.99 2.99
CA GLU A 142 7.66 14.28 3.66
C GLU A 142 7.11 15.48 2.89
N THR A 143 6.90 15.39 1.56
CA THR A 143 6.20 16.43 0.80
C THR A 143 4.72 16.51 1.19
N LEU A 144 4.05 15.36 1.31
CA LEU A 144 2.67 15.23 1.82
C LEU A 144 2.57 15.75 3.25
N ARG A 145 3.48 15.34 4.15
CA ARG A 145 3.50 15.78 5.55
C ARG A 145 3.71 17.29 5.66
N LYS A 146 4.53 17.87 4.79
CA LYS A 146 4.72 19.33 4.70
C LYS A 146 3.43 20.04 4.26
N GLU A 147 2.71 19.48 3.30
CA GLU A 147 1.41 20.00 2.86
C GLU A 147 0.38 19.95 4.00
N LYS A 148 0.24 18.81 4.67
CA LYS A 148 -0.63 18.62 5.83
C LYS A 148 -0.35 19.61 6.96
N ARG A 149 0.93 19.83 7.29
CA ARG A 149 1.33 20.81 8.33
C ARG A 149 0.99 22.26 7.95
N LYS A 150 1.06 22.61 6.67
CA LYS A 150 0.74 23.96 6.18
C LYS A 150 -0.77 24.22 6.16
N ASN A 151 -1.55 23.18 5.89
CA ASN A 151 -2.99 23.26 5.66
C ASN A 151 -3.75 22.28 6.58
N PRO A 152 -3.82 22.51 7.91
CA PRO A 152 -4.54 21.64 8.84
C PRO A 152 -6.06 21.70 8.61
N GLY A 153 -6.76 20.56 8.81
CA GLY A 153 -8.21 20.46 8.62
C GLY A 153 -8.66 20.65 7.17
N GLY A 154 -9.93 21.03 6.97
CA GLY A 154 -10.53 21.25 5.65
C GLY A 154 -10.85 19.94 4.91
N THR A 155 -11.24 20.05 3.64
CA THR A 155 -11.78 18.93 2.86
C THR A 155 -10.89 17.69 2.87
N THR A 156 -11.49 16.54 3.13
CA THR A 156 -10.74 15.29 3.29
C THR A 156 -10.01 14.87 2.03
N ALA A 157 -8.74 14.55 2.21
CA ALA A 157 -7.90 13.91 1.21
C ALA A 157 -7.19 12.72 1.84
N VAL A 158 -7.54 11.52 1.38
CA VAL A 158 -6.99 10.27 1.85
C VAL A 158 -5.79 9.90 0.98
N SER A 159 -4.59 9.93 1.56
CA SER A 159 -3.38 9.49 0.86
C SER A 159 -3.13 8.01 1.11
N THR A 160 -2.61 7.32 0.09
CA THR A 160 -2.02 5.99 0.19
C THR A 160 -2.97 4.96 0.80
N CYS A 161 -4.17 4.86 0.21
CA CYS A 161 -5.26 3.99 0.66
C CYS A 161 -5.63 2.94 -0.40
N GLY A 162 -4.66 2.07 -0.69
CA GLY A 162 -4.83 0.81 -1.41
C GLY A 162 -4.76 -0.39 -0.46
N ALA A 163 -4.24 -1.52 -0.94
CA ALA A 163 -4.03 -2.69 -0.08
C ALA A 163 -2.84 -2.44 0.88
N ASN A 164 -1.69 -2.10 0.29
CA ASN A 164 -0.43 -1.80 0.94
C ASN A 164 0.28 -0.77 0.04
N PRO A 165 0.43 0.50 0.43
CA PRO A 165 -0.09 1.13 1.65
C PRO A 165 -1.63 1.21 1.69
N GLY A 166 -2.21 1.17 2.89
CA GLY A 166 -3.65 1.31 3.11
C GLY A 166 -4.22 0.28 4.09
N MET A 167 -4.91 -0.74 3.58
CA MET A 167 -5.52 -1.83 4.38
C MET A 167 -4.58 -2.41 5.44
N VAL A 168 -3.30 -2.57 5.13
CA VAL A 168 -2.32 -3.12 6.07
C VAL A 168 -2.17 -2.29 7.34
N SER A 169 -2.36 -0.97 7.31
CA SER A 169 -2.41 -0.13 8.52
C SER A 169 -3.59 -0.50 9.42
N TRP A 170 -4.73 -0.86 8.83
CA TRP A 170 -5.89 -1.35 9.56
C TRP A 170 -5.65 -2.74 10.15
N PHE A 171 -4.96 -3.59 9.40
CA PHE A 171 -4.52 -4.90 9.91
C PHE A 171 -3.53 -4.77 11.07
N VAL A 172 -2.61 -3.80 11.07
CA VAL A 172 -1.71 -3.58 12.22
C VAL A 172 -2.50 -3.28 13.49
N LYS A 173 -3.50 -2.39 13.42
CA LYS A 173 -4.34 -2.07 14.59
C LYS A 173 -5.12 -3.28 15.08
N GLN A 174 -5.76 -4.02 14.18
CA GLN A 174 -6.48 -5.25 14.52
C GLN A 174 -5.55 -6.31 15.14
N ALA A 175 -4.39 -6.55 14.52
CA ALA A 175 -3.41 -7.51 15.01
C ALA A 175 -2.87 -7.14 16.39
N LEU A 176 -2.61 -5.86 16.63
CA LEU A 176 -2.16 -5.38 17.94
C LEU A 176 -3.21 -5.62 19.04
N VAL A 177 -4.49 -5.36 18.73
CA VAL A 177 -5.62 -5.65 19.64
C VAL A 177 -5.70 -7.16 19.93
N ASP A 178 -5.56 -7.98 18.89
CA ASP A 178 -5.58 -9.44 19.04
C ASP A 178 -4.44 -9.95 19.91
N ILE A 179 -3.21 -9.47 19.68
CA ILE A 179 -2.04 -9.86 20.49
C ILE A 179 -2.21 -9.40 21.94
N ALA A 180 -2.62 -8.15 22.18
CA ALA A 180 -2.81 -7.63 23.53
C ALA A 180 -3.83 -8.46 24.32
N ARG A 181 -4.95 -8.83 23.70
CA ARG A 181 -5.96 -9.72 24.30
C ARG A 181 -5.37 -11.10 24.57
N ASP A 182 -4.71 -11.68 23.57
CA ASP A 182 -4.25 -13.07 23.61
C ASP A 182 -3.01 -13.28 24.52
N THR A 183 -2.33 -12.21 24.93
CA THR A 183 -1.30 -12.21 25.99
C THR A 183 -1.86 -11.85 27.37
N GLY A 184 -3.16 -11.59 27.49
CA GLY A 184 -3.80 -11.24 28.77
C GLY A 184 -3.44 -9.85 29.28
N LEU A 185 -3.01 -8.95 28.39
CA LEU A 185 -2.72 -7.57 28.74
C LEU A 185 -4.03 -6.83 29.07
N ASP A 186 -4.05 -6.10 30.18
CA ASP A 186 -5.13 -5.15 30.45
C ASP A 186 -4.89 -3.86 29.63
N PHE A 187 -5.85 -3.49 28.78
CA PHE A 187 -5.78 -2.29 27.95
C PHE A 187 -7.17 -1.78 27.58
N GLU A 188 -7.25 -0.46 27.36
CA GLU A 188 -8.35 0.16 26.65
C GLU A 188 -7.90 0.37 25.19
N GLU A 189 -8.76 -0.01 24.24
CA GLU A 189 -8.46 0.19 22.82
C GLU A 189 -8.42 1.69 22.50
N PRO A 190 -7.30 2.22 21.97
CA PRO A 190 -7.20 3.63 21.62
C PRO A 190 -8.16 3.98 20.47
N SER A 191 -8.72 5.20 20.49
CA SER A 191 -9.53 5.71 19.38
C SER A 191 -8.69 5.91 18.12
N ALA A 192 -9.35 6.07 16.97
CA ALA A 192 -8.66 6.23 15.68
C ALA A 192 -7.72 7.46 15.66
N ASP A 193 -8.10 8.54 16.35
CA ASP A 193 -7.37 9.78 16.49
C ASP A 193 -6.34 9.79 17.64
N ASP A 194 -6.35 8.79 18.53
CA ASP A 194 -5.39 8.66 19.63
C ASP A 194 -4.10 7.93 19.21
N ARG A 195 -3.31 8.61 18.37
CA ARG A 195 -1.99 8.11 17.93
C ARG A 195 -1.07 7.76 19.11
N GLU A 196 -1.07 8.57 20.17
CA GLU A 196 -0.22 8.30 21.33
C GLU A 196 -0.63 7.04 22.08
N GLY A 197 -1.94 6.82 22.26
CA GLY A 197 -2.48 5.59 22.84
C GLY A 197 -2.07 4.36 22.03
N TRP A 198 -2.17 4.43 20.70
CA TRP A 198 -1.71 3.35 19.81
C TRP A 198 -0.22 3.05 19.97
N ALA A 199 0.63 4.08 19.98
CA ALA A 199 2.07 3.92 20.20
C ALA A 199 2.40 3.35 21.59
N LYS A 200 1.68 3.79 22.64
CA LYS A 200 1.80 3.27 24.02
C LYS A 200 1.40 1.79 24.08
N LEU A 201 0.29 1.41 23.44
CA LEU A 201 -0.17 0.03 23.38
C LEU A 201 0.84 -0.86 22.67
N MET A 202 1.34 -0.46 21.50
CA MET A 202 2.31 -1.27 20.75
C MET A 202 3.62 -1.48 21.53
N LYS A 203 4.10 -0.43 22.20
CA LYS A 203 5.24 -0.52 23.13
C LYS A 203 4.97 -1.49 24.28
N LYS A 204 3.77 -1.42 24.89
CA LYS A 204 3.38 -2.24 26.04
C LYS A 204 3.24 -3.72 25.67
N VAL A 205 2.72 -4.01 24.48
CA VAL A 205 2.66 -5.39 23.92
C VAL A 205 4.06 -5.93 23.61
N GLY A 206 5.05 -5.07 23.39
CA GLY A 206 6.43 -5.47 23.14
C GLY A 206 6.70 -5.86 21.68
N VAL A 207 5.92 -5.36 20.73
CA VAL A 207 6.18 -5.57 19.30
C VAL A 207 7.49 -4.87 18.93
N LYS A 208 8.47 -5.61 18.42
CA LYS A 208 9.77 -5.06 17.98
C LYS A 208 9.72 -4.53 16.56
N GLY A 209 8.96 -5.21 15.71
CA GLY A 209 8.77 -4.79 14.34
C GLY A 209 7.64 -5.52 13.64
N ILE A 210 7.47 -5.16 12.37
CA ILE A 210 6.35 -5.51 11.52
C ILE A 210 6.93 -5.78 10.13
N HIS A 211 6.63 -6.93 9.55
CA HIS A 211 6.70 -7.06 8.10
C HIS A 211 5.32 -6.84 7.52
N ILE A 212 5.23 -6.07 6.44
CA ILE A 212 4.15 -6.28 5.48
C ILE A 212 4.52 -7.58 4.77
N ALA A 213 3.84 -8.66 5.12
CA ALA A 213 4.24 -10.01 4.75
C ALA A 213 3.24 -10.52 3.72
N GLU A 214 3.68 -10.53 2.46
CA GLU A 214 2.85 -10.86 1.31
C GLU A 214 3.41 -12.06 0.55
N ARG A 215 2.49 -12.93 0.12
CA ARG A 215 2.77 -14.01 -0.81
C ARG A 215 1.68 -14.08 -1.86
N ASP A 216 2.02 -13.63 -3.07
CA ASP A 216 1.19 -13.86 -4.24
C ASP A 216 1.53 -15.23 -4.87
N THR A 217 0.51 -16.05 -5.03
CA THR A 217 0.60 -17.41 -5.61
C THR A 217 -0.22 -17.54 -6.89
N GLN A 218 -0.73 -16.45 -7.44
CA GLN A 218 -1.48 -16.46 -8.70
C GLN A 218 -0.61 -16.98 -9.83
N VAL A 219 -1.15 -17.96 -10.58
CA VAL A 219 -0.43 -18.66 -11.65
C VAL A 219 -1.10 -18.37 -12.99
N ALA A 220 -0.31 -17.96 -13.99
CA ALA A 220 -0.78 -17.77 -15.35
C ALA A 220 -0.97 -19.11 -16.08
N ALA A 221 -1.95 -19.17 -16.98
CA ALA A 221 -2.21 -20.34 -17.84
C ALA A 221 -1.08 -20.61 -18.85
N ARG A 222 -0.30 -19.58 -19.18
CA ARG A 222 0.84 -19.64 -20.10
C ARG A 222 2.10 -19.27 -19.33
N PRO A 223 3.25 -19.89 -19.65
CA PRO A 223 4.50 -19.52 -19.01
C PRO A 223 4.91 -18.09 -19.41
N LYS A 224 5.57 -17.38 -18.49
CA LYS A 224 6.20 -16.09 -18.77
C LYS A 224 7.09 -16.15 -20.03
N PRO A 225 6.87 -15.27 -21.03
CA PRO A 225 7.75 -15.11 -22.18
C PRO A 225 9.13 -14.57 -21.79
N MET A 226 10.15 -14.91 -22.57
CA MET A 226 11.48 -14.30 -22.44
C MET A 226 11.42 -12.81 -22.80
N ASN A 227 12.13 -11.97 -22.05
CA ASN A 227 12.25 -10.54 -22.29
C ASN A 227 10.91 -9.77 -22.24
N VAL A 228 9.99 -10.22 -21.37
CA VAL A 228 8.73 -9.56 -21.03
C VAL A 228 8.57 -9.55 -19.51
N PHE A 229 8.18 -8.42 -18.93
CA PHE A 229 7.90 -8.32 -17.50
C PHE A 229 6.43 -8.65 -17.24
N TRP A 230 6.15 -9.70 -16.45
CA TRP A 230 4.80 -10.12 -16.06
C TRP A 230 4.59 -9.84 -14.58
N ASN A 231 3.42 -9.29 -14.25
CA ASN A 231 3.02 -9.06 -12.86
C ASN A 231 1.50 -9.14 -12.72
N THR A 232 0.99 -9.24 -11.50
CA THR A 232 -0.45 -9.26 -11.19
C THR A 232 -1.04 -7.86 -11.02
N TRP A 233 -0.19 -6.84 -10.95
CA TRP A 233 -0.56 -5.42 -10.89
C TRP A 233 0.47 -4.58 -11.68
N SER A 234 0.37 -3.25 -11.61
CA SER A 234 1.16 -2.31 -12.43
C SER A 234 2.65 -2.68 -12.51
N VAL A 235 3.11 -3.05 -13.71
CA VAL A 235 4.53 -3.31 -13.96
C VAL A 235 5.34 -2.00 -13.88
N GLU A 236 4.80 -0.91 -14.41
CA GLU A 236 5.46 0.42 -14.36
C GLU A 236 5.63 0.90 -12.92
N GLY A 237 4.60 0.72 -12.08
CA GLY A 237 4.68 0.99 -10.64
C GLY A 237 5.75 0.12 -9.99
N PHE A 238 5.64 -1.20 -10.14
CA PHE A 238 6.55 -2.13 -9.48
C PHE A 238 8.02 -1.96 -9.91
N LEU A 239 8.29 -1.59 -11.16
CA LEU A 239 9.63 -1.22 -11.62
C LEU A 239 10.13 0.06 -10.94
N SER A 240 9.29 1.08 -10.85
CA SER A 240 9.65 2.36 -10.22
C SER A 240 10.01 2.16 -8.74
N GLU A 241 9.15 1.46 -8.01
CA GLU A 241 9.33 1.11 -6.59
C GLU A 241 10.49 0.15 -6.36
N GLY A 242 10.61 -0.86 -7.23
CA GLY A 242 11.64 -1.88 -7.12
C GLY A 242 13.05 -1.37 -7.40
N MET A 243 13.17 -0.32 -8.22
CA MET A 243 14.43 0.34 -8.55
C MET A 243 14.79 1.48 -7.59
N GLN A 244 13.82 1.98 -6.80
CA GLN A 244 14.10 2.86 -5.68
C GLN A 244 14.97 2.16 -4.60
N PRO A 245 15.65 2.93 -3.73
CA PRO A 245 16.37 2.37 -2.60
C PRO A 245 15.50 1.46 -1.74
N ALA A 246 16.06 0.32 -1.30
CA ALA A 246 15.43 -0.50 -0.27
C ALA A 246 15.22 0.35 0.98
N GLU A 247 14.00 0.40 1.54
CA GLU A 247 13.64 1.37 2.57
C GLU A 247 12.77 0.74 3.65
N LEU A 248 12.99 1.14 4.90
CA LEU A 248 12.34 0.58 6.06
C LEU A 248 12.21 1.58 7.19
N GLY A 249 11.07 1.55 7.88
CA GLY A 249 10.93 2.10 9.21
C GLY A 249 11.91 1.44 10.17
N TRP A 250 12.63 2.22 10.96
CA TRP A 250 13.76 1.76 11.75
C TRP A 250 13.46 1.72 13.23
N GLY A 251 13.34 0.52 13.78
CA GLY A 251 12.93 0.31 15.16
C GLY A 251 14.00 0.65 16.19
N THR A 252 13.58 1.11 17.37
CA THR A 252 14.49 1.42 18.48
C THR A 252 15.20 0.20 19.06
N HIS A 253 14.76 -1.01 18.70
CA HIS A 253 15.34 -2.26 19.18
C HIS A 253 16.56 -2.71 18.36
N GLU A 254 16.73 -2.17 17.15
CA GLU A 254 17.79 -2.55 16.22
C GLU A 254 19.16 -2.09 16.72
N LYS A 255 20.15 -2.98 16.66
CA LYS A 255 21.54 -2.72 17.13
C LYS A 255 22.55 -2.74 16.01
N TRP A 256 22.11 -3.00 14.79
CA TRP A 256 22.97 -3.12 13.63
C TRP A 256 22.23 -2.72 12.36
N MET A 257 22.92 -2.01 11.48
CA MET A 257 22.50 -1.74 10.10
C MET A 257 23.65 -2.05 9.14
N PRO A 258 23.39 -2.41 7.88
CA PRO A 258 24.45 -2.65 6.89
C PRO A 258 25.24 -1.36 6.59
N LYS A 259 26.48 -1.51 6.10
CA LYS A 259 27.39 -0.37 5.86
C LYS A 259 26.86 0.65 4.85
N ASN A 260 26.00 0.23 3.93
CA ASN A 260 25.36 1.06 2.93
C ASN A 260 23.98 1.58 3.37
N ALA A 261 23.58 1.36 4.63
CA ALA A 261 22.42 2.03 5.20
C ALA A 261 22.70 3.52 5.44
N LYS A 262 21.67 4.34 5.26
CA LYS A 262 21.70 5.78 5.49
C LYS A 262 20.46 6.22 6.26
N GLU A 263 20.66 7.18 7.14
CA GLU A 263 19.60 7.83 7.91
C GLU A 263 19.20 9.16 7.25
N HIS A 264 17.97 9.61 7.52
CA HIS A 264 17.49 10.92 7.12
C HIS A 264 17.79 12.00 8.18
N LYS A 265 18.33 13.14 7.74
CA LYS A 265 18.67 14.28 8.61
C LYS A 265 17.49 15.19 8.94
N LYS A 266 16.35 15.05 8.25
CA LYS A 266 15.16 15.91 8.33
C LYS A 266 13.90 15.06 8.18
N GLY A 267 12.75 15.57 8.60
CA GLY A 267 11.44 14.91 8.52
C GLY A 267 11.09 14.18 9.82
N CYS A 268 10.21 13.17 9.77
CA CYS A 268 9.82 12.36 10.93
C CYS A 268 10.96 11.49 11.51
N GLN A 269 12.01 11.26 10.72
CA GLN A 269 13.21 10.45 11.05
C GLN A 269 12.84 9.05 11.53
N ALA A 270 11.80 8.48 10.92
CA ALA A 270 11.26 7.16 11.24
C ALA A 270 11.90 6.02 10.44
N ALA A 271 12.66 6.32 9.39
CA ALA A 271 13.17 5.33 8.44
C ALA A 271 14.67 5.45 8.17
N ILE A 272 15.23 4.37 7.63
CA ILE A 272 16.52 4.33 6.94
C ILE A 272 16.29 3.81 5.51
N TYR A 273 17.26 4.05 4.63
CA TYR A 273 17.31 3.41 3.32
C TYR A 273 18.68 2.77 3.08
N LEU A 274 18.73 1.79 2.18
CA LEU A 274 19.96 1.14 1.74
C LEU A 274 20.31 1.66 0.35
N GLU A 275 21.59 1.93 0.09
CA GLU A 275 22.06 2.34 -1.24
C GLU A 275 22.12 1.13 -2.21
N GLN A 276 20.98 0.49 -2.43
CA GLN A 276 20.75 -0.65 -3.33
C GLN A 276 19.24 -0.76 -3.65
N PRO A 277 18.85 -1.29 -4.82
CA PRO A 277 17.44 -1.38 -5.22
C PRO A 277 16.64 -2.36 -4.35
N GLY A 278 15.43 -1.98 -3.99
CA GLY A 278 14.54 -2.76 -3.12
C GLY A 278 14.17 -4.14 -3.70
N ALA A 279 13.85 -4.19 -5.00
CA ALA A 279 13.48 -5.44 -5.67
C ALA A 279 14.65 -6.40 -5.92
N ASN A 280 15.89 -6.00 -5.61
CA ASN A 280 17.06 -6.91 -5.57
C ASN A 280 17.62 -7.07 -4.14
N THR A 281 16.86 -6.64 -3.13
CA THR A 281 17.22 -6.79 -1.71
C THR A 281 16.29 -7.81 -1.09
N ARG A 282 16.84 -8.90 -0.55
CA ARG A 282 16.04 -9.98 0.03
C ARG A 282 16.05 -9.93 1.55
N VAL A 283 14.90 -10.23 2.14
CA VAL A 283 14.68 -10.40 3.58
C VAL A 283 14.04 -11.75 3.86
N ARG A 284 14.38 -12.34 5.00
CA ARG A 284 13.71 -13.55 5.52
C ARG A 284 12.41 -13.12 6.19
N SER A 285 11.30 -13.72 5.79
CA SER A 285 9.98 -13.44 6.35
C SER A 285 9.14 -14.72 6.39
N TRP A 286 7.88 -14.58 6.76
CA TRP A 286 6.95 -15.68 6.94
C TRP A 286 5.52 -15.24 6.63
N CYS A 287 4.79 -16.07 5.90
CA CYS A 287 3.33 -16.00 5.73
C CYS A 287 2.73 -17.37 6.08
N PRO A 288 1.43 -17.48 6.44
CA PRO A 288 0.78 -18.78 6.70
C PRO A 288 0.96 -19.80 5.58
N THR A 289 0.99 -19.34 4.34
CA THR A 289 1.23 -20.11 3.12
C THR A 289 2.40 -19.46 2.37
N PRO A 290 3.62 -20.04 2.37
CA PRO A 290 3.96 -21.42 2.68
C PRO A 290 4.58 -21.65 4.07
N GLY A 291 4.71 -20.60 4.88
CA GLY A 291 5.62 -20.55 6.02
C GLY A 291 6.80 -19.64 5.72
N ALA A 292 8.02 -20.11 6.04
CA ALA A 292 9.25 -19.35 5.83
C ALA A 292 9.49 -19.07 4.33
N GLN A 293 9.81 -17.83 3.99
CA GLN A 293 10.11 -17.43 2.61
C GLN A 293 11.10 -16.27 2.54
N TYR A 294 11.61 -16.02 1.34
CA TYR A 294 12.19 -14.71 1.02
C TYR A 294 11.11 -13.76 0.56
N GLY A 295 11.21 -12.52 1.02
CA GLY A 295 10.54 -11.38 0.42
C GLY A 295 11.57 -10.39 -0.12
N PHE A 296 11.17 -9.55 -1.06
CA PHE A 296 11.91 -8.38 -1.50
C PHE A 296 11.62 -7.19 -0.57
N LEU A 297 12.67 -6.44 -0.23
CA LEU A 297 12.60 -5.23 0.60
C LEU A 297 12.32 -4.02 -0.31
N VAL A 298 11.20 -4.07 -1.01
CA VAL A 298 10.72 -2.96 -1.85
C VAL A 298 10.28 -1.82 -0.94
N THR A 299 10.62 -0.58 -1.32
CA THR A 299 10.19 0.59 -0.54
C THR A 299 8.69 0.78 -0.68
N HIS A 300 8.02 1.15 0.41
CA HIS A 300 6.58 1.33 0.45
C HIS A 300 6.23 2.39 1.50
N ASN A 301 5.21 3.21 1.27
CA ASN A 301 4.87 4.34 2.14
C ASN A 301 4.62 3.90 3.60
N GLU A 302 3.88 2.80 3.79
CA GLU A 302 3.50 2.26 5.09
C GLU A 302 4.68 1.75 5.90
N SER A 303 5.80 1.42 5.24
CA SER A 303 7.06 1.11 5.93
C SER A 303 7.51 2.30 6.79
N ILE A 304 7.26 3.53 6.31
CA ILE A 304 7.54 4.76 7.03
C ILE A 304 6.35 5.19 7.88
N SER A 305 5.14 5.20 7.33
CA SER A 305 3.96 5.76 8.00
C SER A 305 3.58 4.97 9.25
N ILE A 306 3.61 3.64 9.22
CA ILE A 306 3.32 2.79 10.39
C ILE A 306 4.39 3.00 11.47
N ALA A 307 5.67 3.00 11.10
CA ALA A 307 6.76 3.23 12.05
C ALA A 307 6.66 4.63 12.70
N ASP A 308 6.35 5.66 11.93
CA ASP A 308 6.10 7.01 12.42
C ASP A 308 4.85 7.05 13.33
N PHE A 309 3.74 6.46 12.91
CA PHE A 309 2.47 6.43 13.63
C PHE A 309 2.62 5.80 15.01
N PHE A 310 3.31 4.65 15.10
CA PHE A 310 3.56 3.94 16.37
C PHE A 310 4.82 4.42 17.12
N THR A 311 5.44 5.53 16.72
CA THR A 311 6.54 6.13 17.47
C THR A 311 6.04 6.73 18.79
N HIS A 312 6.56 6.23 19.90
CA HIS A 312 6.30 6.77 21.24
C HIS A 312 7.45 7.67 21.70
N ARG A 313 7.09 8.86 22.19
CA ARG A 313 8.03 9.84 22.75
C ARG A 313 7.80 10.02 24.25
N ASN A 314 8.85 10.29 25.01
CA ASN A 314 8.71 10.67 26.43
C ASN A 314 8.32 12.16 26.55
N LYS A 315 8.28 12.67 27.79
CA LYS A 315 7.90 14.07 28.06
C LYS A 315 8.94 15.07 27.55
N GLU A 316 10.17 14.60 27.37
CA GLU A 316 11.31 15.34 26.82
C GLU A 316 11.38 15.27 25.27
N ASP A 317 10.35 14.73 24.61
CA ASP A 317 10.24 14.54 23.15
C ASP A 317 11.25 13.52 22.56
N GLU A 318 11.92 12.74 23.41
CA GLU A 318 12.86 11.70 22.98
C GLU A 318 12.10 10.44 22.54
N VAL A 319 12.51 9.86 21.40
CA VAL A 319 11.96 8.59 20.91
C VAL A 319 12.39 7.47 21.85
N THR A 320 11.42 6.89 22.57
CA THR A 320 11.67 5.77 23.51
C THR A 320 11.15 4.44 22.98
N TYR A 321 10.40 4.44 21.89
CA TYR A 321 9.96 3.24 21.19
C TYR A 321 9.55 3.58 19.76
N ARG A 322 9.92 2.69 18.84
CA ARG A 322 9.46 2.64 17.46
C ARG A 322 9.61 1.20 16.95
N PRO A 323 8.64 0.64 16.20
CA PRO A 323 8.82 -0.65 15.54
C PRO A 323 9.68 -0.53 14.27
N THR A 324 10.46 -1.56 13.95
CA THR A 324 10.94 -1.74 12.58
C THR A 324 9.74 -2.05 11.69
N CYS A 325 9.62 -1.46 10.51
CA CYS A 325 8.50 -1.74 9.60
C CYS A 325 8.98 -1.75 8.15
N HIS A 326 8.78 -2.84 7.43
CA HIS A 326 9.11 -2.89 6.01
C HIS A 326 8.35 -3.96 5.24
N TYR A 327 8.35 -3.81 3.93
CA TYR A 327 7.82 -4.82 3.05
C TYR A 327 8.73 -6.06 3.00
N ALA A 328 8.12 -7.24 2.99
CA ALA A 328 8.75 -8.51 2.68
C ALA A 328 7.94 -9.20 1.59
N TYR A 329 8.06 -8.69 0.36
CA TYR A 329 7.19 -9.04 -0.74
C TYR A 329 7.66 -10.28 -1.50
N HIS A 330 6.88 -11.36 -1.49
CA HIS A 330 7.04 -12.42 -2.49
C HIS A 330 5.95 -12.28 -3.56
N PRO A 331 6.25 -11.65 -4.72
CA PRO A 331 5.28 -11.52 -5.80
C PRO A 331 5.00 -12.88 -6.45
N ALA A 332 4.07 -12.91 -7.41
CA ALA A 332 3.79 -14.10 -8.20
C ALA A 332 5.07 -14.66 -8.83
N ASN A 333 5.12 -15.98 -9.06
CA ASN A 333 6.33 -16.65 -9.56
C ASN A 333 6.85 -16.02 -10.87
N ASP A 334 5.95 -15.60 -11.76
CA ASP A 334 6.33 -14.95 -13.02
C ASP A 334 6.99 -13.57 -12.77
N ALA A 335 6.53 -12.81 -11.78
CA ALA A 335 7.16 -11.55 -11.39
C ALA A 335 8.53 -11.77 -10.71
N VAL A 336 8.69 -12.85 -9.93
CA VAL A 336 10.02 -13.26 -9.43
C VAL A 336 10.98 -13.53 -10.59
N LEU A 337 10.53 -14.25 -11.63
CA LEU A 337 11.32 -14.51 -12.84
C LEU A 337 11.59 -13.23 -13.64
N SER A 338 10.63 -12.30 -13.70
CA SER A 338 10.80 -10.98 -14.33
C SER A 338 11.87 -10.14 -13.64
N LEU A 339 11.90 -10.11 -12.31
CA LEU A 339 12.95 -9.43 -11.55
C LEU A 339 14.31 -10.11 -11.72
N HIS A 340 14.34 -11.44 -11.72
CA HIS A 340 15.57 -12.19 -11.96
C HIS A 340 16.16 -11.87 -13.33
N GLU A 341 15.33 -11.82 -14.38
CA GLU A 341 15.73 -11.43 -15.73
C GLU A 341 16.20 -9.97 -15.80
N LEU A 342 15.44 -9.04 -15.21
CA LEU A 342 15.76 -7.61 -15.15
C LEU A 342 17.14 -7.36 -14.53
N PHE A 343 17.37 -7.86 -13.31
CA PHE A 343 18.63 -7.65 -12.59
C PHE A 343 19.78 -8.48 -13.16
N GLY A 344 19.49 -9.66 -13.73
CA GLY A 344 20.46 -10.45 -14.49
C GLY A 344 20.95 -9.73 -15.75
N ALA A 345 20.09 -8.89 -16.35
CA ALA A 345 20.44 -7.99 -17.46
C ALA A 345 20.98 -6.62 -17.00
N ALA A 346 21.56 -6.56 -15.80
CA ALA A 346 22.12 -5.35 -15.20
C ALA A 346 21.12 -4.17 -15.07
N GLY A 347 19.85 -4.48 -14.81
CA GLY A 347 18.79 -3.48 -14.64
C GLY A 347 18.21 -2.96 -15.95
N LYS A 348 18.50 -3.62 -17.09
CA LYS A 348 17.87 -3.28 -18.37
C LYS A 348 16.41 -3.73 -18.37
N ILE A 349 15.50 -2.75 -18.32
CA ILE A 349 14.05 -2.97 -18.36
C ILE A 349 13.64 -3.71 -19.63
N GLN A 350 12.80 -4.74 -19.48
CA GLN A 350 12.20 -5.47 -20.60
C GLN A 350 11.35 -4.52 -21.46
N PRO A 351 11.35 -4.66 -22.80
CA PRO A 351 10.62 -3.75 -23.68
C PRO A 351 9.10 -3.92 -23.64
N GLU A 352 8.60 -5.05 -23.14
CA GLU A 352 7.18 -5.36 -23.03
C GLU A 352 6.81 -5.63 -21.58
N HIS A 353 5.71 -5.02 -21.16
CA HIS A 353 5.13 -5.13 -19.83
C HIS A 353 3.72 -5.72 -19.93
N HIS A 354 3.40 -6.68 -19.08
CA HIS A 354 2.10 -7.35 -19.09
C HIS A 354 1.56 -7.48 -17.67
N VAL A 355 0.35 -6.96 -17.46
CA VAL A 355 -0.39 -7.15 -16.21
C VAL A 355 -1.37 -8.30 -16.43
N LEU A 356 -1.22 -9.37 -15.66
CA LEU A 356 -2.02 -10.58 -15.77
C LEU A 356 -3.48 -10.30 -15.42
N ASP A 357 -4.35 -10.43 -16.42
CA ASP A 357 -5.79 -10.33 -16.23
C ASP A 357 -6.32 -11.56 -15.48
N GLU A 358 -7.46 -11.43 -14.83
CA GLU A 358 -8.07 -12.55 -14.12
C GLU A 358 -8.31 -13.74 -15.06
N ASN A 359 -8.67 -13.51 -16.32
CA ASN A 359 -8.93 -14.58 -17.29
C ASN A 359 -7.67 -15.33 -17.74
N GLU A 360 -6.49 -14.75 -17.52
CA GLU A 360 -5.20 -15.37 -17.86
C GLU A 360 -4.67 -16.25 -16.72
N LEU A 361 -5.20 -16.09 -15.52
CA LEU A 361 -4.79 -16.82 -14.34
C LEU A 361 -5.61 -18.11 -14.17
N VAL A 362 -4.98 -19.19 -13.70
CA VAL A 362 -5.65 -20.49 -13.50
C VAL A 362 -6.07 -20.74 -12.06
N GLU A 363 -5.23 -20.36 -11.11
CA GLU A 363 -5.46 -20.55 -9.67
C GLU A 363 -4.58 -19.59 -8.86
N GLY A 364 -4.66 -19.72 -7.53
CA GLY A 364 -3.81 -19.01 -6.59
C GLY A 364 -4.58 -17.97 -5.76
N ILE A 365 -3.86 -17.45 -4.77
CA ILE A 365 -4.31 -16.42 -3.84
C ILE A 365 -3.30 -15.29 -3.81
N ASP A 366 -3.78 -14.12 -3.39
CA ASP A 366 -2.92 -13.07 -2.86
C ASP A 366 -3.02 -13.08 -1.33
N GLU A 367 -1.99 -13.63 -0.66
CA GLU A 367 -1.91 -13.70 0.79
C GLU A 367 -1.16 -12.48 1.34
N LEU A 368 -1.92 -11.40 1.60
CA LEU A 368 -1.42 -10.13 2.11
C LEU A 368 -1.83 -9.91 3.57
N GLY A 369 -0.84 -9.73 4.43
CA GLY A 369 -1.05 -9.39 5.83
C GLY A 369 0.13 -8.69 6.48
N VAL A 370 0.04 -8.57 7.80
CA VAL A 370 1.08 -7.97 8.65
C VAL A 370 1.60 -9.00 9.62
N LEU A 371 2.91 -9.21 9.64
CA LEU A 371 3.61 -10.08 10.59
C LEU A 371 4.21 -9.21 11.69
N LEU A 372 3.50 -9.10 12.82
CA LEU A 372 4.01 -8.43 14.02
C LEU A 372 4.91 -9.41 14.78
N TYR A 373 6.09 -8.99 15.20
CA TYR A 373 7.07 -9.88 15.82
C TYR A 373 7.79 -9.29 17.04
N GLY A 374 8.38 -10.17 17.84
CA GLY A 374 9.19 -9.84 19.02
C GLY A 374 8.39 -9.69 20.32
N HIS A 375 7.07 -9.84 20.27
CA HIS A 375 6.19 -9.88 21.44
C HIS A 375 6.26 -11.25 22.15
N GLU A 376 5.56 -11.40 23.29
CA GLU A 376 5.61 -12.61 24.13
C GLU A 376 5.28 -13.91 23.38
N LYS A 377 4.32 -13.88 22.44
CA LYS A 377 3.95 -15.01 21.57
C LYS A 377 4.77 -15.11 20.27
N ASN A 378 6.02 -14.64 20.30
CA ASN A 378 6.96 -14.57 19.19
C ASN A 378 6.51 -13.73 17.97
N ALA A 379 5.68 -14.28 17.08
CA ALA A 379 5.19 -13.61 15.89
C ALA A 379 3.75 -13.98 15.55
N TYR A 380 3.03 -13.00 15.00
CA TYR A 380 1.62 -13.10 14.64
C TYR A 380 1.38 -12.46 13.27
N TRP A 381 0.97 -13.27 12.30
CA TRP A 381 0.51 -12.78 11.01
C TRP A 381 -1.00 -12.58 11.05
N TYR A 382 -1.50 -11.44 10.58
CA TYR A 382 -2.93 -11.19 10.38
C TYR A 382 -3.18 -10.57 9.01
N GLY A 383 -4.11 -11.13 8.25
CA GLY A 383 -4.37 -10.64 6.90
C GLY A 383 -5.36 -11.45 6.10
N SER A 384 -5.42 -11.10 4.81
CA SER A 384 -6.29 -11.64 3.77
C SER A 384 -5.64 -12.84 3.07
N GLN A 385 -6.45 -13.84 2.72
CA GLN A 385 -6.06 -15.00 1.90
C GLN A 385 -6.97 -15.09 0.66
N LEU A 386 -7.26 -13.94 0.04
CA LEU A 386 -8.22 -13.84 -1.07
C LEU A 386 -7.77 -14.67 -2.27
N SER A 387 -8.63 -15.56 -2.73
CA SER A 387 -8.38 -16.40 -3.89
C SER A 387 -8.88 -15.77 -5.19
N LEU A 388 -8.24 -16.12 -6.30
CA LEU A 388 -8.69 -15.77 -7.64
C LEU A 388 -10.14 -16.26 -7.91
N GLU A 389 -10.48 -17.47 -7.44
CA GLU A 389 -11.83 -18.03 -7.58
C GLU A 389 -12.88 -17.17 -6.87
N GLU A 390 -12.60 -16.80 -5.62
CA GLU A 390 -13.50 -15.93 -4.87
C GLU A 390 -13.61 -14.55 -5.48
N THR A 391 -12.49 -13.95 -5.91
CA THR A 391 -12.49 -12.66 -6.62
C THR A 391 -13.43 -12.68 -7.80
N ARG A 392 -13.31 -13.65 -8.71
CA ARG A 392 -14.17 -13.79 -9.89
C ARG A 392 -15.66 -13.87 -9.55
N ARG A 393 -15.98 -14.51 -8.42
CA ARG A 393 -17.37 -14.62 -7.94
C ARG A 393 -17.93 -13.29 -7.46
N ILE A 394 -17.10 -12.45 -6.82
CA ILE A 394 -17.59 -11.28 -6.08
C ILE A 394 -17.34 -9.93 -6.76
N ALA A 395 -16.34 -9.81 -7.65
CA ALA A 395 -16.06 -8.57 -8.36
C ALA A 395 -15.47 -8.83 -9.77
N PRO A 396 -15.93 -8.11 -10.82
CA PRO A 396 -15.42 -8.28 -12.16
C PRO A 396 -14.13 -7.47 -12.42
N TYR A 397 -13.48 -7.77 -13.55
CA TYR A 397 -12.39 -6.99 -14.18
C TYR A 397 -11.08 -6.88 -13.38
N GLN A 398 -10.86 -7.79 -12.43
CA GLN A 398 -9.69 -7.76 -11.57
C GLN A 398 -9.36 -9.14 -11.01
N ASN A 399 -8.08 -9.35 -10.74
CA ASN A 399 -7.56 -10.52 -10.05
C ASN A 399 -7.53 -10.28 -8.52
N ALA A 400 -7.00 -11.24 -7.74
CA ALA A 400 -7.03 -11.14 -6.26
C ALA A 400 -6.24 -9.92 -5.73
N THR A 401 -5.08 -9.62 -6.32
CA THR A 401 -4.29 -8.43 -6.01
C THR A 401 -5.11 -7.15 -6.24
N GLY A 402 -5.74 -7.06 -7.42
CA GLY A 402 -6.59 -5.92 -7.76
C GLY A 402 -7.73 -5.72 -6.76
N LEU A 403 -8.46 -6.77 -6.40
CA LEU A 403 -9.61 -6.65 -5.51
C LEU A 403 -9.26 -6.21 -4.08
N GLN A 404 -8.09 -6.60 -3.57
CA GLN A 404 -7.63 -6.09 -2.28
C GLN A 404 -7.39 -4.58 -2.31
N VAL A 405 -6.81 -4.07 -3.41
CA VAL A 405 -6.57 -2.63 -3.59
C VAL A 405 -7.87 -1.86 -3.79
N THR A 406 -8.71 -2.29 -4.72
CA THR A 406 -9.93 -1.55 -5.11
C THR A 406 -10.97 -1.54 -3.98
N SER A 407 -11.05 -2.61 -3.18
CA SER A 407 -11.90 -2.65 -1.99
C SER A 407 -11.39 -1.73 -0.86
N ALA A 408 -10.08 -1.52 -0.76
CA ALA A 408 -9.52 -0.52 0.16
C ALA A 408 -9.86 0.90 -0.28
N VAL A 409 -9.75 1.19 -1.59
CA VAL A 409 -10.17 2.47 -2.17
C VAL A 409 -11.65 2.71 -1.89
N LEU A 410 -12.50 1.70 -2.09
CA LEU A 410 -13.92 1.76 -1.71
C LEU A 410 -14.10 2.13 -0.23
N ALA A 411 -13.41 1.46 0.68
CA ALA A 411 -13.49 1.75 2.11
C ALA A 411 -13.00 3.17 2.45
N GLY A 412 -11.93 3.63 1.82
CA GLY A 412 -11.42 4.99 1.97
C GLY A 412 -12.37 6.06 1.43
N MET A 413 -13.05 5.79 0.32
CA MET A 413 -14.10 6.66 -0.23
C MET A 413 -15.30 6.76 0.72
N VAL A 414 -15.77 5.63 1.28
CA VAL A 414 -16.83 5.64 2.29
C VAL A 414 -16.40 6.47 3.50
N TRP A 415 -15.20 6.22 4.03
CA TRP A 415 -14.68 6.95 5.18
C TRP A 415 -14.57 8.46 4.91
N ALA A 416 -14.11 8.86 3.73
CA ALA A 416 -13.98 10.28 3.35
C ALA A 416 -15.35 10.98 3.26
N LEU A 417 -16.39 10.28 2.78
CA LEU A 417 -17.75 10.82 2.74
C LEU A 417 -18.38 10.92 4.15
N GLU A 418 -18.05 10.00 5.05
CA GLU A 418 -18.47 10.03 6.46
C GLU A 418 -17.70 11.09 7.27
N ASN A 419 -16.49 11.43 6.84
CA ASN A 419 -15.59 12.37 7.51
C ASN A 419 -15.06 13.41 6.50
N PRO A 420 -15.91 14.31 5.94
CA PRO A 420 -15.52 15.13 4.78
C PRO A 420 -14.60 16.31 5.08
N GLU A 421 -14.31 16.59 6.35
CA GLU A 421 -13.51 17.75 6.82
C GLU A 421 -12.31 17.35 7.70
N ALA A 422 -11.83 16.10 7.56
CA ALA A 422 -10.74 15.53 8.37
C ALA A 422 -9.34 16.02 7.94
N GLY A 423 -9.24 16.78 6.85
CA GLY A 423 -7.98 17.23 6.31
C GLY A 423 -7.25 16.19 5.46
N ILE A 424 -5.93 16.36 5.33
CA ILE A 424 -5.08 15.34 4.73
C ILE A 424 -4.88 14.22 5.76
N VAL A 425 -5.21 12.98 5.41
CA VAL A 425 -5.07 11.81 6.28
C VAL A 425 -4.36 10.67 5.57
N GLU A 426 -3.58 9.90 6.32
CA GLU A 426 -3.04 8.61 5.90
C GLU A 426 -3.91 7.47 6.47
N ALA A 427 -3.80 6.25 5.93
CA ALA A 427 -4.61 5.12 6.39
C ALA A 427 -4.45 4.79 7.88
N ASP A 428 -3.29 5.11 8.45
CA ASP A 428 -3.00 4.96 9.88
C ASP A 428 -3.89 5.84 10.77
N GLU A 429 -4.43 6.94 10.26
CA GLU A 429 -5.21 7.93 11.02
C GLU A 429 -6.72 7.68 10.90
N MET A 430 -7.13 6.68 10.11
CA MET A 430 -8.53 6.37 9.86
C MET A 430 -9.09 5.38 10.91
N ASP A 431 -10.42 5.36 11.02
CA ASP A 431 -11.13 4.34 11.80
C ASP A 431 -11.02 2.99 11.08
N TYR A 432 -10.10 2.18 11.59
CA TYR A 432 -9.78 0.88 11.00
C TYR A 432 -10.94 -0.10 11.09
N ARG A 433 -11.81 0.01 12.11
CA ARG A 433 -12.96 -0.89 12.26
C ARG A 433 -13.98 -0.60 11.18
N ARG A 434 -14.27 0.68 10.95
CA ARG A 434 -15.17 1.11 9.88
C ARG A 434 -14.62 0.75 8.50
N CYS A 435 -13.33 1.00 8.26
CA CYS A 435 -12.72 0.68 6.97
C CYS A 435 -12.74 -0.85 6.70
N LEU A 436 -12.37 -1.66 7.69
CA LEU A 436 -12.44 -3.12 7.57
C LEU A 436 -13.87 -3.64 7.48
N GLU A 437 -14.88 -3.00 8.09
CA GLU A 437 -16.29 -3.36 7.93
C GLU A 437 -16.71 -3.29 6.45
N ILE A 438 -16.31 -2.21 5.77
CA ILE A 438 -16.60 -2.01 4.33
C ILE A 438 -15.79 -2.96 3.47
N GLN A 439 -14.52 -3.17 3.80
CA GLN A 439 -13.60 -3.92 2.95
C GLN A 439 -13.75 -5.45 3.09
N ARG A 440 -14.06 -5.97 4.29
CA ARG A 440 -14.04 -7.40 4.61
C ARG A 440 -14.84 -8.31 3.66
N PRO A 441 -15.99 -7.90 3.08
CA PRO A 441 -16.68 -8.70 2.06
C PRO A 441 -15.85 -9.03 0.82
N TYR A 442 -14.74 -8.32 0.59
CA TYR A 442 -13.87 -8.42 -0.58
C TYR A 442 -12.50 -9.04 -0.31
N LEU A 443 -12.26 -9.53 0.92
CA LEU A 443 -10.94 -10.01 1.35
C LEU A 443 -10.86 -11.54 1.49
N GLY A 444 -11.93 -12.25 1.14
CA GLY A 444 -12.02 -13.69 1.39
C GLY A 444 -11.75 -14.02 2.86
N PRO A 445 -10.99 -15.09 3.16
CA PRO A 445 -10.60 -15.41 4.54
C PRO A 445 -9.67 -14.33 5.10
N VAL A 446 -10.11 -13.65 6.17
CA VAL A 446 -9.26 -12.77 6.98
C VAL A 446 -9.01 -13.40 8.34
N LYS A 447 -7.76 -13.81 8.61
CA LYS A 447 -7.41 -14.65 9.76
C LYS A 447 -6.06 -14.26 10.38
N GLY A 448 -5.89 -14.63 11.64
CA GLY A 448 -4.66 -14.48 12.39
C GLY A 448 -3.98 -15.80 12.71
N TYR A 449 -2.65 -15.85 12.60
CA TYR A 449 -1.83 -17.03 12.79
C TYR A 449 -0.59 -16.71 13.63
N TYR A 450 -0.47 -17.36 14.78
CA TYR A 450 0.78 -17.36 15.54
C TYR A 450 1.78 -18.36 14.96
N THR A 451 3.07 -18.07 15.08
CA THR A 451 4.15 -18.96 14.67
C THR A 451 5.35 -18.84 15.61
N ASP A 452 6.03 -19.95 15.83
CA ASP A 452 7.32 -20.00 16.54
C ASP A 452 8.51 -19.77 15.59
N TRP A 453 8.26 -19.59 14.30
CA TRP A 453 9.30 -19.28 13.33
C TRP A 453 10.02 -17.97 13.68
N THR A 454 11.34 -17.96 13.47
CA THR A 454 12.15 -16.73 13.52
C THR A 454 13.10 -16.69 12.35
N PRO A 455 13.72 -15.54 12.04
CA PRO A 455 14.78 -15.46 11.03
C PRO A 455 15.98 -16.37 11.33
N LEU A 456 16.12 -16.91 12.55
CA LEU A 456 17.17 -17.85 12.95
C LEU A 456 16.76 -19.32 12.88
N THR A 457 15.51 -19.64 12.54
CA THR A 457 15.08 -21.03 12.37
C THR A 457 15.99 -21.72 11.34
N ASP A 458 16.52 -22.88 11.73
CA ASP A 458 17.49 -23.68 10.96
C ASP A 458 18.82 -22.98 10.63
N ARG A 459 19.24 -21.99 11.44
CA ARG A 459 20.52 -21.27 11.31
C ARG A 459 21.35 -21.29 12.61
N PRO A 460 22.70 -21.24 12.52
CA PRO A 460 23.50 -21.19 11.29
C PRO A 460 23.50 -22.54 10.54
N GLY A 461 23.73 -22.47 9.22
CA GLY A 461 23.87 -23.65 8.36
C GLY A 461 25.32 -24.18 8.28
N LEU A 462 25.70 -24.65 7.08
CA LEU A 462 27.04 -25.19 6.81
C LEU A 462 28.15 -24.12 6.73
N PHE A 463 27.77 -22.86 6.54
CA PHE A 463 28.70 -21.74 6.40
C PHE A 463 28.56 -20.79 7.60
N PRO A 464 29.65 -20.15 8.04
CA PRO A 464 29.58 -19.13 9.08
C PRO A 464 28.67 -17.97 8.65
N GLU A 465 27.84 -17.49 9.58
CA GLU A 465 26.92 -16.37 9.36
C GLU A 465 27.10 -15.32 10.47
N ASP A 466 26.99 -14.02 10.13
CA ASP A 466 27.00 -12.92 11.11
C ASP A 466 25.59 -12.76 11.73
N LEU A 467 25.31 -13.53 12.78
CA LEU A 467 24.01 -13.60 13.45
C LEU A 467 24.02 -12.87 14.80
N ASP A 468 22.86 -12.35 15.21
CA ASP A 468 22.59 -12.01 16.62
C ASP A 468 21.70 -13.10 17.23
N GLU A 469 22.31 -14.07 17.91
CA GLU A 469 21.60 -15.18 18.59
C GLU A 469 20.80 -14.75 19.82
N LYS A 470 21.06 -13.55 20.36
CA LYS A 470 20.35 -13.05 21.55
C LYS A 470 18.99 -12.44 21.21
N ASP A 471 18.82 -12.01 19.98
CA ASP A 471 17.59 -11.42 19.49
C ASP A 471 17.31 -11.86 18.05
N PRO A 472 16.50 -12.92 17.86
CA PRO A 472 16.26 -13.50 16.54
C PRO A 472 15.70 -12.51 15.51
N TRP A 473 15.00 -11.47 15.97
CA TRP A 473 14.28 -10.51 15.14
C TRP A 473 15.08 -9.26 14.77
N GLN A 474 16.38 -9.21 15.08
CA GLN A 474 17.24 -8.13 14.58
C GLN A 474 17.28 -8.11 13.05
N PHE A 475 17.31 -6.93 12.44
CA PHE A 475 17.46 -6.77 11.00
C PHE A 475 18.71 -7.45 10.44
N ARG A 476 19.75 -7.59 11.29
CA ARG A 476 20.96 -8.40 11.02
C ARG A 476 20.63 -9.84 10.60
N ASN A 477 19.64 -10.46 11.23
CA ASN A 477 19.22 -11.83 10.97
C ASN A 477 18.21 -11.90 9.80
N ILE A 478 17.37 -10.86 9.67
CA ILE A 478 16.34 -10.74 8.63
C ILE A 478 16.96 -10.53 7.25
N LEU A 479 17.88 -9.58 7.11
CA LEU A 479 18.53 -9.25 5.84
C LEU A 479 19.36 -10.43 5.31
N VAL A 480 19.18 -10.76 4.02
CA VAL A 480 19.95 -11.81 3.34
C VAL A 480 21.31 -11.24 2.92
N ARG A 481 22.40 -11.86 3.38
CA ARG A 481 23.78 -11.37 3.23
C ARG A 481 24.74 -12.51 2.98
#